data_AF-A0AA97AA02-F1
#
_entry.id   AF-A0AA97AA02-F1
#
_cell.length_a   1.000
_cell.length_b   1.000
_cell.length_c   1.000
_cell.angle_alpha   90.00
_cell.angle_beta   90.00
_cell.angle_gamma   90.00
#
_symmetry.space_group_name_H-M   'P 1'
#
loop_
_entity.id
_entity.type
_entity.pdbx_description
1 polymer ?
#
loop_
_entity_poly.entity_id
_entity_poly.type
_entity_poly.pdbx_seq_one_letter_code
_entity_poly.pdbx_strand_id
1 'polypeptide(L)'
;MLAPGVRDELEQSSGTPCEDAVLEEAVPFVAAAEDEVEGVDVAGRQARVEFSADTLFLSRFSDGWKVLAAGCTPRPERPYQCLLKGG
;
A
#
# COMPACT_ATOMS: atom_id res chain seq x y z
N MET A 1 -7.81 0.08 -4.57
CA MET A 1 -7.67 1.47 -5.07
C MET A 1 -6.60 2.19 -4.26
N LEU A 2 -5.74 2.97 -4.93
CA LEU A 2 -4.75 3.83 -4.29
C LEU A 2 -5.40 5.10 -3.72
N ALA A 3 -4.84 5.63 -2.64
CA ALA A 3 -5.21 6.94 -2.12
C ALA A 3 -4.76 8.04 -3.09
N PRO A 4 -5.49 9.17 -3.18
CA PRO A 4 -5.16 10.25 -4.11
C PRO A 4 -3.70 10.72 -4.02
N GLY A 5 -3.18 10.97 -2.81
CA GLY A 5 -1.78 11.39 -2.64
C GLY A 5 -0.75 10.38 -3.16
N VAL A 6 -1.03 9.08 -3.05
CA VAL A 6 -0.16 8.03 -3.61
C VAL A 6 -0.18 8.06 -5.14
N ARG A 7 -1.36 8.27 -5.74
CA ARG A 7 -1.50 8.38 -7.20
C ARG A 7 -0.75 9.61 -7.72
N ASP A 8 -0.97 10.74 -7.08
CA ASP A 8 -0.37 12.02 -7.48
C ASP A 8 1.16 11.96 -7.35
N GLU A 9 1.69 11.36 -6.28
CA GLU A 9 3.14 11.20 -6.11
C GLU A 9 3.74 10.25 -7.15
N LEU A 10 3.06 9.12 -7.42
CA LEU A 10 3.53 8.14 -8.39
C LEU A 10 3.57 8.72 -9.80
N GLU A 11 2.53 9.45 -10.22
CA GLU A 11 2.49 10.15 -11.50
C GLU A 11 3.58 11.21 -11.63
N GLN A 12 3.84 11.95 -10.54
CA GLN A 12 4.90 12.96 -10.51
C GLN A 12 6.30 12.36 -10.57
N SER A 13 6.53 11.21 -9.92
CA SER A 13 7.85 10.57 -9.87
C SER A 13 8.17 9.80 -11.15
N SER A 14 7.19 9.14 -11.76
CA SER A 14 7.37 8.37 -13.00
C SER A 14 7.29 9.26 -14.25
N GLY A 15 6.55 10.37 -14.19
CA GLY A 15 6.23 11.19 -15.36
C GLY A 15 5.21 10.53 -16.31
N THR A 16 4.53 9.48 -15.85
CA THR A 16 3.52 8.71 -16.61
C THR A 16 2.22 8.59 -15.81
N PRO A 17 1.07 8.29 -16.47
CA PRO A 17 -0.19 8.07 -15.76
C PRO A 17 -0.08 6.96 -14.70
N CYS A 18 -0.85 7.06 -13.61
CA CYS A 18 -0.77 6.13 -12.49
C CYS A 18 -1.01 4.68 -12.91
N GLU A 19 -1.90 4.43 -13.89
CA GLU A 19 -2.17 3.10 -14.40
C GLU A 19 -0.95 2.41 -15.02
N ASP A 20 -0.02 3.18 -15.58
CA ASP A 20 1.20 2.67 -16.19
C ASP A 20 2.31 2.59 -15.13
N ALA A 21 2.47 3.67 -14.37
CA ALA A 21 3.51 3.77 -13.33
C ALA A 21 3.40 2.68 -12.26
N VAL A 22 2.18 2.31 -11.86
CA VAL A 22 1.97 1.30 -10.82
C VAL A 22 2.39 -0.11 -11.25
N LEU A 23 2.48 -0.37 -12.55
CA LEU A 23 2.90 -1.66 -13.09
C LEU A 23 4.41 -1.86 -13.01
N GLU A 24 5.17 -0.77 -12.88
CA GLU A 24 6.62 -0.78 -12.73
C GLU A 24 7.06 -0.97 -11.28
N GLU A 25 6.15 -0.73 -10.33
CA GLU A 25 6.38 -0.96 -8.92
C GLU A 25 6.44 -2.46 -8.63
N ALA A 26 7.54 -2.91 -8.02
CA ALA A 26 7.76 -4.33 -7.69
C ALA A 26 6.95 -4.80 -6.46
N VAL A 27 5.72 -4.30 -6.29
CA VAL A 27 4.84 -4.66 -5.17
C VAL A 27 4.49 -6.14 -5.29
N PRO A 28 4.69 -6.95 -4.23
CA PRO A 28 4.29 -8.34 -4.22
C PRO A 28 2.81 -8.49 -4.60
N PHE A 29 2.52 -9.38 -5.53
CA PHE A 29 1.15 -9.71 -5.86
C PHE A 29 0.55 -10.54 -4.74
N VAL A 30 -0.22 -9.90 -3.87
CA VAL A 30 -1.03 -10.60 -2.87
C VAL A 30 -2.24 -11.15 -3.60
N ALA A 31 -2.16 -12.40 -4.07
CA ALA A 31 -3.31 -13.05 -4.68
C ALA A 31 -4.36 -13.21 -3.57
N ALA A 32 -5.48 -12.50 -3.71
CA ALA A 32 -6.57 -12.47 -2.72
C ALA A 32 -7.23 -13.83 -2.41
N ALA A 33 -6.68 -14.95 -2.91
CA ALA A 33 -7.16 -16.31 -2.71
C ALA A 33 -6.09 -17.30 -2.18
N GLU A 34 -4.81 -16.94 -2.14
CA GLU A 34 -3.71 -17.87 -1.74
C GLU A 34 -2.92 -17.35 -0.53
N ASP A 35 -2.83 -16.04 -0.37
CA ASP A 35 -2.18 -15.41 0.79
C ASP A 35 -3.21 -15.15 1.89
N GLU A 36 -3.16 -15.98 2.94
CA GLU A 36 -4.00 -15.82 4.12
C GLU A 36 -3.64 -14.52 4.84
N VAL A 37 -4.66 -13.77 5.27
CA VAL A 37 -4.45 -12.57 6.09
C VAL A 37 -3.92 -13.01 7.45
N GLU A 38 -2.68 -12.65 7.75
CA GLU A 38 -2.03 -12.98 9.02
C GLU A 38 -2.50 -12.06 10.14
N GLY A 39 -2.84 -10.81 9.81
CA GLY A 39 -3.27 -9.83 10.80
C GLY A 39 -3.98 -8.61 10.22
N VAL A 40 -4.88 -8.03 11.02
CA VAL A 40 -5.53 -6.76 10.71
C VAL A 40 -5.56 -5.90 11.97
N ASP A 41 -4.90 -4.75 11.91
CA ASP A 41 -4.95 -3.73 12.95
C ASP A 41 -5.65 -2.48 12.43
N VAL A 42 -6.67 -2.00 13.15
CA VAL A 42 -7.38 -0.77 12.80
C VAL A 42 -7.24 0.24 13.93
N ALA A 43 -6.72 1.43 13.59
CA ALA A 43 -6.56 2.55 14.50
C ALA A 43 -7.25 3.78 13.92
N GLY A 44 -8.49 4.04 14.38
CA GLY A 44 -9.30 5.15 13.90
C GLY A 44 -9.61 5.05 12.40
N ARG A 45 -9.00 5.92 11.60
CA ARG A 45 -9.16 5.94 10.13
C ARG A 45 -7.99 5.30 9.40
N GLN A 46 -7.08 4.63 10.10
CA GLN A 46 -5.95 3.93 9.53
C GLN A 46 -6.09 2.43 9.79
N ALA A 47 -5.57 1.62 8.87
CA ALA A 47 -5.49 0.19 9.03
C ALA A 47 -4.15 -0.33 8.52
N ARG A 48 -3.67 -1.40 9.16
CA ARG A 48 -2.56 -2.24 8.69
C ARG A 48 -3.11 -3.63 8.44
N VAL A 49 -2.79 -4.19 7.28
CA VAL A 49 -3.13 -5.58 6.93
C VAL A 49 -1.84 -6.30 6.62
N GLU A 50 -1.59 -7.39 7.32
CA GLU A 50 -0.41 -8.23 7.17
C GLU A 50 -0.80 -9.50 6.42
N PHE A 51 -0.02 -9.81 5.39
CA PHE A 51 -0.05 -11.03 4.61
C PHE A 51 1.34 -11.68 4.71
N SER A 52 1.40 -12.97 4.43
CA SER A 52 2.64 -13.76 4.32
C SER A 52 3.74 -13.07 3.49
N ALA A 53 3.36 -12.41 2.39
CA ALA A 53 4.27 -11.81 1.42
C ALA A 53 4.24 -10.28 1.38
N ASP A 54 3.35 -9.62 2.14
CA ASP A 54 3.19 -8.17 2.07
C ASP A 54 2.60 -7.56 3.35
N THR A 55 2.82 -6.27 3.56
CA THR A 55 2.08 -5.46 4.52
C THR A 55 1.48 -4.25 3.81
N LEU A 56 0.18 -4.07 3.96
CA LEU A 56 -0.54 -2.91 3.42
C LEU A 56 -0.85 -1.91 4.53
N PHE A 57 -0.68 -0.62 4.22
CA PHE A 57 -1.21 0.48 5.02
C PHE A 57 -2.37 1.13 4.29
N LEU A 58 -3.49 1.32 4.97
CA LEU A 58 -4.71 1.88 4.41
C LEU A 58 -5.21 3.07 5.22
N SER A 59 -5.96 3.94 4.55
CA SER A 59 -6.80 4.95 5.21
C SER A 59 -8.24 4.90 4.73
N ARG A 60 -9.16 5.22 5.63
CA ARG A 60 -10.60 5.28 5.39
C ARG A 60 -10.96 6.62 4.77
N PHE A 61 -11.38 6.62 3.51
CA PHE A 61 -11.98 7.73 2.78
C PHE A 61 -13.51 7.60 2.79
N SER A 62 -14.22 8.61 2.28
CA SER A 62 -15.69 8.62 2.19
C SER A 62 -16.24 7.46 1.35
N ASP A 63 -15.48 7.03 0.35
CA ASP A 63 -15.81 5.95 -0.58
C ASP A 63 -15.19 4.59 -0.19
N GLY A 64 -14.51 4.50 0.96
CA GLY A 64 -13.98 3.23 1.49
C GLY A 64 -12.51 3.28 1.87
N TRP A 65 -11.91 2.10 2.05
CA TRP A 65 -10.48 1.97 2.36
C TRP A 65 -9.64 2.14 1.09
N LYS A 66 -8.58 2.94 1.17
CA LYS A 66 -7.60 3.13 0.09
C LYS A 66 -6.20 2.86 0.58
N VAL A 67 -5.37 2.32 -0.30
CA VAL A 67 -3.97 1.98 -0.04
C VAL A 67 -3.15 3.27 0.04
N LEU A 68 -2.45 3.46 1.16
CA LEU A 68 -1.45 4.50 1.37
C LEU A 68 -0.02 3.99 1.10
N ALA A 69 0.23 2.71 1.37
CA ALA A 69 1.49 2.07 1.06
C ALA A 69 1.33 0.55 0.90
N ALA A 70 2.17 -0.05 0.07
CA ALA A 70 2.20 -1.49 -0.24
C ALA A 70 3.63 -1.97 -0.52
N GLY A 71 3.84 -3.28 -0.49
CA GLY A 71 5.18 -3.86 -0.58
C GLY A 71 6.03 -3.49 0.64
N CYS A 72 5.42 -3.50 1.83
CA CYS A 72 6.06 -2.97 3.03
C CYS A 72 6.73 -4.07 3.86
N THR A 73 8.04 -3.97 4.07
CA THR A 73 8.79 -4.85 4.98
C THR A 73 9.02 -4.17 6.34
N PRO A 74 8.74 -4.86 7.47
CA PRO A 74 9.00 -4.33 8.80
C PRO A 74 10.50 -4.09 9.03
N ARG A 75 10.82 -3.04 9.77
CA ARG A 75 12.19 -2.73 10.20
C ARG A 75 12.21 -2.51 11.72
N PRO A 76 13.08 -3.20 12.48
CA PRO A 76 13.17 -2.99 13.93
C PRO A 76 13.41 -1.51 14.26
N GLU A 77 12.57 -0.96 15.14
CA GLU A 77 12.64 0.42 15.65
C GLU A 77 12.63 1.51 14.57
N ARG A 78 12.18 1.20 13.35
CA ARG A 78 12.13 2.13 12.22
C ARG A 78 10.79 2.04 11.52
N PRO A 79 10.37 3.09 10.77
CA PRO A 79 9.21 2.98 9.89
C PRO A 79 9.39 1.82 8.91
N TYR A 80 8.29 1.24 8.43
CA TYR A 80 8.35 0.22 7.38
C TYR A 80 9.10 0.73 6.14
N GLN A 81 9.74 -0.18 5.42
CA GLN A 81 10.27 0.08 4.09
C GLN A 81 9.22 -0.36 3.08
N CYS A 82 8.62 0.58 2.37
CA CYS A 82 7.59 0.29 1.37
C CYS A 82 8.12 0.58 -0.04
N LEU A 83 7.69 -0.24 -0.99
CA LEU A 83 7.95 -0.04 -2.42
C LEU A 83 7.03 1.06 -2.95
N LEU A 84 5.73 0.92 -2.73
CA LEU A 84 4.74 1.93 -3.04
C LEU A 84 4.37 2.72 -1.79
N LYS A 85 4.38 4.06 -1.87
CA LYS A 85 3.96 4.95 -0.78
C LYS A 85 3.55 6.32 -1.33
N GLY A 86 2.71 7.03 -0.57
CA GLY A 86 2.37 8.44 -0.79
C GLY A 86 2.64 9.27 0.46
N GLY A 87 3.25 10.44 0.29
CA GLY A 87 3.60 11.45 1.30
C GLY A 87 2.49 12.43 1.63
#